data_AF-A0A3B8YTB0-F1
#
_entry.id   AF-A0A3B8YTB0-F1
#
_cell.length_a   1.000
_cell.length_b   1.000
_cell.length_c   1.000
_cell.angle_alpha   90.00
_cell.angle_beta   90.00
_cell.angle_gamma   90.00
#
_symmetry.space_group_name_H-M   'P 1'
#
loop_
_entity.id
_entity.type
_entity.pdbx_description
1 polymer ?
#
loop_
_entity_poly.entity_id
_entity_poly.type
_entity_poly.pdbx_seq_one_letter_code
_entity_poly.pdbx_strand_id
1 'polypeptide(L)' 'DARSSIRFERLVEGIQDAEKIRVLRKKYTGENTPESLKKLAQLEEAIAGFGTLEPSSDWQKRLSDAKRLLNTL' A
#
# COMPACT_ATOMS: atom_id res chain seq x y z
N ASP A 1 11.55 4.01 30.28
CA ASP A 1 10.35 3.86 29.44
C ASP A 1 10.47 4.82 28.26
N ALA A 2 10.73 4.30 27.05
CA ALA A 2 10.86 5.13 25.85
C ALA A 2 9.52 5.12 25.12
N ARG A 3 8.70 6.15 25.36
CA ARG A 3 7.41 6.32 24.67
C ARG A 3 7.67 6.71 23.22
N SER A 4 7.15 5.95 22.26
CA SER A 4 7.23 6.29 20.85
C SER A 4 6.32 7.48 20.51
N SER A 5 6.52 8.07 19.33
CA SER A 5 5.68 9.18 18.85
C SER A 5 4.67 8.67 17.83
N ILE A 6 3.51 9.32 17.74
CA ILE A 6 2.49 9.01 16.71
C ILE A 6 3.11 9.01 15.31
N ARG A 7 3.99 9.97 15.01
CA ARG A 7 4.66 10.07 13.71
C ARG A 7 5.57 8.87 13.44
N PHE A 8 6.25 8.35 14.46
CA PHE A 8 7.09 7.18 14.35
C PHE A 8 6.27 5.92 14.08
N GLU A 9 5.15 5.72 14.80
CA GLU A 9 4.26 4.58 14.55
C GLU A 9 3.67 4.63 13.13
N ARG A 10 3.26 5.81 12.63
CA ARG A 10 2.80 5.96 11.24
C ARG A 10 3.88 5.66 10.21
N LEU A 11 5.13 6.01 10.50
CA LEU A 11 6.26 5.64 9.65
C LEU A 11 6.45 4.11 9.61
N VAL A 12 6.43 3.46 10.79
CA VAL A 12 6.55 2.00 10.89
C VAL A 12 5.41 1.30 10.13
N GLU A 13 4.16 1.75 10.30
CA GLU A 13 3.01 1.26 9.53
C GLU A 13 3.23 1.40 8.01
N GLY A 14 3.75 2.54 7.55
CA GLY A 14 4.05 2.76 6.13
C GLY A 14 5.11 1.81 5.58
N ILE A 15 6.14 1.48 6.39
CA ILE A 15 7.16 0.48 6.03
C ILE A 15 6.54 -0.91 5.90
N GLN A 16 5.65 -1.28 6.83
CA GLN A 16 4.95 -2.56 6.78
C GLN A 16 4.05 -2.68 5.54
N ASP A 17 3.35 -1.60 5.17
CA ASP A 17 2.54 -1.57 3.95
C ASP A 17 3.40 -1.76 2.70
N ALA A 18 4.56 -1.08 2.62
CA ALA A 18 5.50 -1.24 1.51
C ALA A 18 6.00 -2.68 1.36
N GLU A 19 6.29 -3.34 2.49
CA GLU A 19 6.72 -4.75 2.48
C GLU A 19 5.58 -5.69 2.06
N LYS A 20 4.35 -5.44 2.52
CA LYS A 20 3.17 -6.20 2.07
C LYS A 20 2.95 -6.04 0.56
N ILE A 21 3.06 -4.83 0.03
CA ILE A 21 2.99 -4.55 -1.42
C ILE A 21 4.05 -5.37 -2.18
N ARG A 22 5.30 -5.39 -1.70
CA ARG A 22 6.39 -6.16 -2.31
C ARG A 22 6.08 -7.67 -2.36
N VAL A 23 5.57 -8.23 -1.26
CA VAL A 23 5.19 -9.65 -1.18
C VAL A 23 4.05 -9.97 -2.13
N LEU A 24 3.00 -9.13 -2.17
CA LEU A 24 1.85 -9.31 -3.06
C LEU A 24 2.23 -9.21 -4.54
N ARG A 25 3.07 -8.23 -4.92
CA ARG A 25 3.64 -8.13 -6.28
C ARG A 25 4.33 -9.43 -6.68
N LYS A 26 5.25 -9.92 -5.84
CA LYS A 26 5.97 -11.17 -6.09
C LYS A 26 5.02 -12.36 -6.23
N LYS A 27 4.02 -12.47 -5.34
CA LYS A 27 3.01 -13.53 -5.37
C LYS A 27 2.22 -13.51 -6.68
N TYR A 28 1.61 -12.38 -7.03
CA TYR A 28 0.70 -12.32 -8.16
C TYR A 28 1.40 -12.44 -9.51
N THR A 29 2.60 -11.89 -9.64
CA THR A 29 3.45 -12.11 -10.82
C THR A 29 3.91 -13.57 -10.91
N GLY A 30 4.15 -14.24 -9.78
CA GLY A 30 4.55 -15.65 -9.77
C GLY A 30 3.41 -16.62 -10.09
N GLU A 31 2.20 -16.35 -9.59
CA GLU A 31 0.99 -17.14 -9.89
C GLU A 31 0.56 -17.00 -11.36
N ASN A 32 0.65 -15.78 -11.90
CA ASN A 32 0.37 -15.44 -13.30
C ASN A 32 -0.96 -16.00 -13.85
N THR A 33 -2.00 -16.08 -13.01
CA THR A 33 -3.36 -16.42 -13.43
C THR A 33 -4.15 -15.15 -13.76
N PRO A 34 -5.26 -15.24 -14.51
CA PRO A 34 -6.12 -14.07 -14.75
C PRO A 34 -6.56 -13.36 -13.47
N GLU A 35 -6.86 -14.13 -12.41
CA GLU A 35 -7.26 -13.60 -11.11
C GLU A 35 -6.10 -12.90 -10.39
N SER A 36 -4.91 -13.49 -10.41
CA SER A 36 -3.73 -12.90 -9.77
C SER A 36 -3.31 -11.60 -10.47
N LEU A 37 -3.35 -11.58 -11.81
CA LEU A 37 -3.07 -10.39 -12.61
C LEU A 37 -4.10 -9.28 -12.40
N LYS A 38 -5.38 -9.63 -12.21
CA LYS A 38 -6.42 -8.66 -11.84
C LYS A 38 -6.14 -8.02 -10.47
N LYS A 39 -5.77 -8.83 -9.47
CA LYS A 39 -5.39 -8.31 -8.15
C LYS A 39 -4.13 -7.45 -8.20
N LEU A 40 -3.15 -7.84 -9.02
CA LEU A 40 -1.96 -7.04 -9.27
C LEU A 40 -2.32 -5.68 -9.88
N ALA A 41 -3.19 -5.65 -10.90
CA ALA A 41 -3.63 -4.40 -11.50
C ALA A 41 -4.33 -3.48 -10.49
N GLN A 42 -5.22 -4.04 -9.65
CA GLN A 42 -5.88 -3.29 -8.57
C GLN A 42 -4.88 -2.72 -7.56
N LEU A 43 -3.85 -3.51 -7.21
CA LEU A 43 -2.77 -3.07 -6.31
C LEU A 43 -1.99 -1.89 -6.92
N GLU A 44 -1.57 -2.00 -8.18
CA GLU A 44 -0.81 -0.95 -8.87
C GLU A 44 -1.62 0.34 -9.04
N GLU A 45 -2.91 0.22 -9.39
CA GLU A 45 -3.81 1.37 -9.51
C GLU A 45 -3.95 2.13 -8.18
N ALA A 46 -4.11 1.40 -7.07
CA ALA A 46 -4.28 2.00 -5.76
C ALA A 46 -3.03 2.74 -5.26
N ILE A 47 -1.84 2.36 -5.72
CA ILE A 47 -0.57 2.97 -5.27
C ILE A 47 -0.02 4.03 -6.23
N ALA A 48 -0.49 4.07 -7.49
CA ALA A 48 0.00 4.98 -8.52
C ALA A 48 -0.03 6.45 -8.09
N GLY A 49 -1.00 6.84 -7.26
CA GLY A 49 -1.17 8.21 -6.76
C GLY A 49 -0.16 8.68 -5.70
N PHE A 50 0.71 7.81 -5.18
CA PHE A 50 1.68 8.16 -4.12
C PHE A 50 3.11 8.41 -4.63
N GLY A 51 3.35 8.35 -5.93
CA GLY A 51 4.65 8.62 -6.57
C GLY A 51 5.01 10.12 -6.67
N THR A 52 4.55 10.96 -5.75
CA THR A 52 4.72 12.42 -5.78
C THR A 52 5.17 12.95 -4.42
N LEU A 53 5.98 14.01 -4.43
CA LEU A 53 6.33 14.78 -3.23
C LEU A 53 5.27 15.84 -2.88
N GLU A 54 4.37 16.12 -3.81
CA GLU A 54 3.28 17.08 -3.66
C GLU A 54 1.96 16.31 -3.47
N PRO A 55 1.52 16.09 -2.22
CA PRO A 55 0.28 15.36 -1.96
C PRO A 55 -0.93 16.20 -2.40
N SER A 56 -1.91 15.53 -3.01
CA SER A 56 -3.21 16.13 -3.31
C SER A 56 -3.96 16.50 -2.04
N SER A 57 -4.93 17.42 -2.12
CA SER A 57 -5.76 17.81 -0.97
C SER A 57 -6.55 16.65 -0.35
N ASP A 58 -6.79 15.57 -1.11
CA ASP A 58 -7.51 14.36 -0.71
C ASP A 58 -6.58 13.18 -0.34
N TRP A 59 -5.27 13.40 -0.16
CA TRP A 59 -4.28 12.33 0.05
C TRP A 59 -4.60 11.40 1.22
N GLN A 60 -5.20 11.92 2.30
CA GLN A 60 -5.55 11.15 3.49
C GLN A 60 -6.63 10.13 3.20
N LYS A 61 -7.64 10.54 2.43
CA LYS A 61 -8.72 9.65 1.98
C LYS A 61 -8.15 8.58 1.06
N ARG A 62 -7.31 8.96 0.09
CA ARG A 62 -6.64 8.02 -0.83
C ARG A 62 -5.81 6.99 -0.06
N LEU A 63 -5.03 7.42 0.93
CA LEU A 63 -4.22 6.53 1.77
C LEU A 63 -5.08 5.55 2.56
N SER A 64 -6.18 6.03 3.15
CA SER A 64 -7.14 5.18 3.87
C SER A 64 -7.78 4.13 2.95
N ASP A 65 -8.21 4.54 1.75
CA ASP A 65 -8.82 3.65 0.77
C ASP A 65 -7.81 2.61 0.27
N ALA A 66 -6.57 3.02 -0.02
CA ALA A 66 -5.49 2.11 -0.43
C ALA A 66 -5.13 1.10 0.67
N LYS A 67 -5.00 1.54 1.94
CA LYS A 67 -4.76 0.63 3.07
C LYS A 67 -5.91 -0.38 3.25
N ARG A 68 -7.16 0.04 3.05
CA ARG A 68 -8.31 -0.87 3.11
C ARG A 68 -8.25 -1.91 2.01
N LEU A 69 -7.99 -1.52 0.77
CA LEU A 69 -7.80 -2.45 -0.34
C LEU A 69 -6.65 -3.43 -0.05
N LEU A 70 -5.50 -2.91 0.37
CA LEU A 70 -4.30 -3.70 0.66
C LEU A 70 -4.55 -4.81 1.70
N ASN A 71 -5.48 -4.61 2.63
CA ASN A 71 -5.88 -5.61 3.63
C ASN A 71 -6.90 -6.63 3.11
N THR A 72 -7.43 -6.47 1.90
CA THR A 72 -8.37 -7.40 1.25
C THR A 72 -7.73 -8.26 0.16
N LEU A 73 -6.52 -7.91 -0.28
CA LEU A 73 -5.79 -8.59 -1.35
C LEU A 73 -5.05 -9.83 -0.81
#